data_AF-A0A815M0I8-F1
#
_entry.id   AF-A0A815M0I8-F1
#
_cell.length_a   1.000
_cell.length_b   1.000
_cell.length_c   1.000
_cell.angle_alpha   90.00
_cell.angle_beta   90.00
_cell.angle_gamma   90.00
#
_symmetry.space_group_name_H-M   'P 1'
#
loop_
_entity.id
_entity.type
_entity.pdbx_description
1 polymer ?
#
loop_
_entity_poly.entity_id
_entity_poly.type
_entity_poly.pdbx_seq_one_letter_code
_entity_poly.pdbx_strand_id
1 'polypeptide(L)'
;MWPSTVSNMFRREITCPQCQTKVLRTEVHLDRGFQNEMKTLLIVCYWCQWDGILDNYQNHLDESHPNLTCEYCGEQFNSTNNFNEHKVSTCQKISVECLLKDFGCNERIIRANMKEHYMTEQHQKSLSKCIRQFLSHDSDRRIDTGCPRTTTESYNPDTIQFEELHGALNILVGGIEALANDAQRLSNESLQAQVTLQTLEEQLPGLKLSMEESNGFLQGVNCNLDILKQDFTSLQEKVNDLQC
;
A
#
# COMPACT_ATOMS: atom_id res chain seq x y z
N MET A 1 4.39 49.21 -12.39
CA MET A 1 3.26 49.16 -13.34
C MET A 1 2.81 47.71 -13.47
N TRP A 2 1.72 47.34 -12.79
CA TRP A 2 1.11 46.01 -12.94
C TRP A 2 0.19 46.01 -14.17
N PRO A 3 0.10 44.92 -14.96
CA PRO A 3 -0.69 44.92 -16.19
C PRO A 3 -2.19 45.01 -15.88
N SER A 4 -2.88 45.93 -16.56
CA SER A 4 -4.33 46.20 -16.49
C SER A 4 -5.23 45.03 -16.93
N THR A 5 -4.67 43.85 -17.18
CA THR A 5 -5.35 42.69 -17.77
C THR A 5 -6.15 41.87 -16.75
N VAL A 6 -5.81 41.95 -15.46
CA VAL A 6 -6.49 41.17 -14.40
C VAL A 6 -7.85 41.78 -14.02
N SER A 7 -8.07 43.08 -14.25
CA SER A 7 -9.34 43.76 -13.94
C SER A 7 -10.51 43.37 -14.86
N ASN A 8 -10.26 42.76 -16.03
CA ASN A 8 -11.33 42.39 -16.97
C ASN A 8 -11.82 40.93 -16.83
N MET A 9 -11.18 40.08 -16.01
CA MET A 9 -11.66 38.69 -15.82
C MET A 9 -12.81 38.55 -14.81
N PHE A 10 -13.06 39.56 -13.97
CA PHE A 10 -14.09 39.51 -12.93
C PHE A 10 -15.41 40.18 -13.30
N ARG A 11 -15.51 40.89 -14.43
CA ARG A 11 -16.77 41.44 -14.97
C ARG A 11 -17.41 40.48 -15.99
N ARG A 12 -17.56 39.22 -15.64
CA ARG A 12 -18.36 38.29 -16.45
C ARG A 12 -19.80 38.30 -15.91
N GLU A 13 -20.73 38.70 -16.77
CA GLU A 13 -22.16 38.47 -16.54
C GLU A 13 -22.42 36.97 -16.55
N ILE A 14 -23.21 36.50 -15.59
CA ILE A 14 -23.72 35.14 -15.54
C ILE A 14 -25.24 35.18 -15.66
N THR A 15 -25.81 34.22 -16.39
CA THR A 15 -27.25 34.10 -16.57
C THR A 15 -27.78 33.06 -15.59
N CYS A 16 -28.78 33.42 -14.79
CA CYS A 16 -29.47 32.46 -13.93
C CYS A 16 -30.20 31.43 -14.81
N PRO A 17 -29.95 30.11 -14.66
CA PRO A 17 -30.56 29.09 -15.50
C PRO A 17 -32.07 28.96 -15.30
N GLN A 18 -32.61 29.39 -14.15
CA GLN A 18 -34.04 29.29 -13.85
C GLN A 18 -34.85 30.47 -14.38
N CYS A 19 -34.41 31.70 -14.14
CA CYS A 19 -35.17 32.90 -14.50
C CYS A 19 -34.55 33.73 -15.64
N GLN A 20 -33.45 33.27 -16.24
CA GLN A 20 -32.74 33.91 -17.35
C GLN A 20 -32.23 35.35 -17.05
N THR A 21 -32.25 35.78 -15.79
CA THR A 21 -31.75 37.09 -15.39
C THR A 21 -30.23 37.12 -15.45
N LYS A 22 -29.68 38.15 -16.09
CA LYS A 22 -28.24 38.39 -16.15
C LYS A 22 -27.81 39.20 -14.93
N VAL A 23 -26.81 38.71 -14.22
CA VAL A 23 -26.24 39.38 -13.04
C VAL A 23 -24.73 39.39 -13.13
N LEU A 24 -24.09 40.40 -12.54
CA LEU A 24 -22.64 40.41 -12.42
C LEU A 24 -22.23 39.36 -11.39
N ARG A 25 -21.21 38.56 -11.70
CA ARG A 25 -20.70 37.51 -10.79
C ARG A 25 -20.33 38.05 -9.40
N THR A 26 -19.93 39.31 -9.30
CA THR A 26 -19.58 40.00 -8.06
C THR A 26 -20.78 40.38 -7.19
N GLU A 27 -21.99 40.44 -7.77
CA GLU A 27 -23.24 40.79 -7.08
C GLU A 27 -24.00 39.55 -6.60
N VAL A 28 -23.53 38.36 -6.98
CA VAL A 28 -24.11 37.10 -6.52
C VAL A 28 -23.58 36.77 -5.14
N HIS A 29 -24.45 36.92 -4.15
CA HIS A 29 -24.19 36.54 -2.78
C HIS A 29 -25.09 35.36 -2.42
N LEU A 30 -24.50 34.35 -1.78
CA LEU A 30 -25.29 33.33 -1.11
C LEU A 30 -25.99 33.96 0.09
N ASP A 31 -27.25 33.59 0.29
CA ASP A 31 -27.98 34.01 1.47
C ASP A 31 -27.26 33.56 2.75
N ARG A 32 -27.17 34.45 3.73
CA ARG A 32 -26.43 34.19 4.97
C ARG A 32 -27.14 33.14 5.82
N GLY A 33 -28.48 33.10 5.80
CA GLY A 33 -29.27 32.05 6.44
C GLY A 33 -28.94 30.69 5.85
N PHE A 34 -28.97 30.59 4.52
CA PHE A 34 -28.59 29.37 3.80
C PHE A 34 -27.16 28.91 4.13
N GLN A 35 -26.18 29.81 4.16
CA GLN A 35 -24.80 29.45 4.55
C GLN A 35 -24.71 28.89 5.97
N ASN A 36 -25.45 29.47 6.92
CA ASN A 36 -25.46 29.01 8.30
C ASN A 36 -26.13 27.63 8.41
N GLU A 37 -27.25 27.42 7.71
CA GLU A 37 -27.93 26.12 7.68
C GLU A 37 -27.04 25.02 7.11
N MET A 38 -26.32 25.31 6.01
CA MET A 38 -25.36 24.38 5.40
C MET A 38 -24.27 23.94 6.39
N LYS A 39 -23.73 24.87 7.19
CA LYS A 39 -22.71 24.55 8.20
C LYS A 39 -23.21 23.62 9.30
N THR A 40 -24.49 23.72 9.64
CA THR A 40 -25.13 22.91 10.67
C THR A 40 -25.66 21.57 10.19
N LEU A 41 -25.55 21.28 8.89
CA LEU A 41 -26.00 19.99 8.34
C LEU A 41 -25.30 18.83 9.02
N LEU A 42 -26.11 17.90 9.51
CA LEU A 42 -25.62 16.61 9.99
C LEU A 42 -25.16 15.78 8.80
N ILE A 43 -23.96 15.24 8.91
CA ILE A 43 -23.33 14.38 7.93
C ILE A 43 -22.70 13.18 8.63
N VAL A 44 -22.43 12.14 7.85
CA VAL A 44 -21.74 10.95 8.31
C VAL A 44 -20.47 10.78 7.47
N CYS A 45 -19.33 10.62 8.14
CA CYS A 45 -18.07 10.32 7.49
C CYS A 45 -18.15 8.96 6.81
N TYR A 46 -17.85 8.94 5.51
CA TYR A 46 -17.87 7.72 4.71
C TYR A 46 -16.88 6.66 5.20
N TRP A 47 -15.75 7.07 5.80
CA TRP A 47 -14.65 6.17 6.16
C TRP A 47 -14.75 5.56 7.56
N CYS A 48 -15.30 6.28 8.53
CA CYS A 48 -15.33 5.83 9.92
C CYS A 48 -16.71 5.92 10.58
N GLN A 49 -17.75 6.26 9.82
CA GLN A 49 -19.12 6.44 10.31
C GLN A 49 -19.28 7.50 11.41
N TRP A 50 -18.28 8.35 11.64
CA TRP A 50 -18.39 9.51 12.51
C TRP A 50 -19.55 10.39 12.06
N ASP A 51 -20.46 10.71 12.97
CA ASP A 51 -21.56 11.64 12.76
C ASP A 51 -21.24 13.01 13.37
N GLY A 52 -21.54 14.07 12.64
CA GLY A 52 -21.31 15.42 13.11
C GLY A 52 -21.80 16.48 12.13
N ILE A 53 -21.46 17.74 12.41
CA ILE A 53 -21.86 18.87 11.56
C ILE A 53 -20.84 19.12 10.46
N LEU A 54 -21.31 19.57 9.29
CA LEU A 54 -20.48 19.85 8.12
C LEU A 54 -19.33 20.83 8.41
N ASP A 55 -19.53 21.85 9.25
CA ASP A 55 -18.50 22.83 9.62
C ASP A 55 -17.28 22.18 10.29
N ASN A 56 -17.48 21.04 10.98
CA ASN A 56 -16.42 20.29 11.67
C ASN A 56 -15.83 19.15 10.82
N TYR A 57 -16.37 18.90 9.63
CA TYR A 57 -15.97 17.73 8.83
C TYR A 57 -14.50 17.77 8.43
N GLN A 58 -14.01 18.93 8.00
CA GLN A 58 -12.62 19.06 7.58
C GLN A 58 -11.65 18.76 8.74
N ASN A 59 -11.95 19.26 9.94
CA ASN A 59 -11.14 18.97 11.14
C ASN A 59 -11.15 17.46 11.44
N HIS A 60 -12.31 16.82 11.34
CA HIS A 60 -12.40 15.37 11.47
C HIS A 60 -11.54 14.63 10.44
N LEU A 61 -11.55 15.06 9.18
CA LEU A 61 -10.70 14.46 8.14
C LEU A 61 -9.21 14.63 8.47
N ASP A 62 -8.81 15.82 8.91
CA ASP A 62 -7.40 16.11 9.20
C ASP A 62 -6.89 15.33 10.43
N GLU A 63 -7.74 15.14 11.44
CA GLU A 63 -7.38 14.44 12.68
C GLU A 63 -7.50 12.92 12.59
N SER A 64 -8.57 12.42 11.96
CA SER A 64 -8.93 11.00 11.95
C SER A 64 -8.54 10.28 10.66
N HIS A 65 -8.39 11.03 9.56
CA HIS A 65 -8.03 10.51 8.24
C HIS A 65 -6.87 11.30 7.62
N PRO A 66 -5.75 11.49 8.34
CA PRO A 66 -4.62 12.19 7.77
C PRO A 66 -4.14 11.43 6.54
N ASN A 67 -3.98 12.14 5.41
CA ASN A 67 -3.38 11.60 4.19
C ASN A 67 -1.87 11.45 4.40
N LEU A 68 -1.49 10.46 5.19
CA LEU A 68 -0.09 10.18 5.52
C LEU A 68 0.56 9.52 4.32
N THR A 69 1.69 10.05 3.87
CA THR A 69 2.46 9.46 2.78
C THR A 69 3.77 8.93 3.34
N CYS A 70 4.08 7.66 3.07
CA CYS A 70 5.35 7.09 3.48
C CYS A 70 6.50 7.72 2.71
N GLU A 71 7.44 8.33 3.44
CA GLU A 71 8.61 9.00 2.86
C GLU A 71 9.57 8.05 2.11
N TYR A 72 9.51 6.75 2.41
CA TYR A 72 10.40 5.76 1.80
C TYR A 72 9.80 5.14 0.53
N CYS A 73 8.49 4.81 0.53
CA CYS A 73 7.84 4.12 -0.59
C CYS A 73 6.85 4.95 -1.39
N GLY A 74 6.38 6.08 -0.84
CA GLY A 74 5.37 6.93 -1.46
C GLY A 74 3.93 6.43 -1.31
N GLU A 75 3.70 5.32 -0.62
CA GLU A 75 2.34 4.82 -0.36
C GLU A 75 1.57 5.76 0.56
N GLN A 76 0.28 5.91 0.30
CA GLN A 76 -0.63 6.75 1.04
C GLN A 76 -1.47 5.93 2.00
N PHE A 77 -1.69 6.46 3.19
CA PHE A 77 -2.44 5.84 4.27
C PHE A 77 -3.47 6.82 4.79
N ASN A 78 -4.66 6.32 5.06
CA ASN A 78 -5.81 7.05 5.60
C ASN A 78 -5.95 6.89 7.12
N SER A 79 -4.97 6.26 7.77
CA SER A 79 -4.96 5.97 9.20
C SER A 79 -3.53 5.92 9.72
N THR A 80 -3.31 6.56 10.87
CA THR A 80 -2.05 6.55 11.60
C THR A 80 -1.62 5.13 12.01
N ASN A 81 -2.56 4.26 12.36
CA ASN A 81 -2.24 2.88 12.76
C ASN A 81 -1.65 2.10 11.58
N ASN A 82 -2.32 2.14 10.42
CA ASN A 82 -1.85 1.46 9.21
C ASN A 82 -0.50 2.03 8.74
N PHE A 83 -0.31 3.34 8.86
CA PHE A 83 0.97 3.99 8.55
C PHE A 83 2.11 3.51 9.46
N ASN A 84 1.85 3.43 10.77
CA ASN A 84 2.84 2.97 11.75
C ASN A 84 3.17 1.49 11.56
N GLU A 85 2.15 0.65 11.39
CA GLU A 85 2.33 -0.76 11.07
C GLU A 85 3.16 -0.92 9.80
N HIS A 86 2.86 -0.16 8.75
CA HIS A 86 3.64 -0.16 7.52
C HIS A 86 5.13 0.15 7.76
N LYS A 87 5.46 1.23 8.47
CA LYS A 87 6.86 1.57 8.78
C LYS A 87 7.57 0.46 9.53
N VAL A 88 6.90 -0.15 10.50
CA VAL A 88 7.51 -1.17 11.36
C VAL A 88 7.67 -2.50 10.65
N SER A 89 6.68 -2.99 9.90
CA SER A 89 6.64 -4.38 9.43
C SER A 89 6.67 -4.55 7.90
N THR A 90 5.96 -3.72 7.13
CA THR A 90 5.74 -4.03 5.69
C THR A 90 6.53 -3.18 4.70
N CYS A 91 6.98 -1.98 5.08
CA CYS A 91 7.70 -1.09 4.18
C CYS A 91 9.01 -1.71 3.68
N GLN A 92 9.09 -2.06 2.40
CA GLN A 92 10.28 -2.70 1.83
C GLN A 92 11.43 -1.72 1.56
N LYS A 93 11.13 -0.43 1.43
CA LYS A 93 12.13 0.62 1.12
C LYS A 93 12.72 1.30 2.36
N ILE A 94 12.26 0.95 3.56
CA ILE A 94 12.81 1.52 4.81
C ILE A 94 14.18 0.91 5.12
N SER A 95 15.07 1.75 5.67
CA SER A 95 16.41 1.34 6.12
C SER A 95 16.37 0.96 7.62
N VAL A 96 16.66 -0.31 7.91
CA VAL A 96 16.67 -0.88 9.27
C VAL A 96 18.07 -1.33 9.67
N GLU A 97 18.32 -1.40 10.98
CA GLU A 97 19.58 -1.97 11.50
C GLU A 97 19.61 -3.49 11.30
N CYS A 98 20.80 -4.05 11.05
CA CYS A 98 20.99 -5.49 11.00
C CYS A 98 20.71 -6.14 12.37
N LEU A 99 20.01 -7.28 12.40
CA LEU A 99 19.78 -8.03 13.65
C LEU A 99 21.09 -8.62 14.23
N LEU A 100 22.15 -8.72 13.42
CA LEU A 100 23.46 -9.18 13.85
C LEU A 100 24.38 -8.05 14.33
N LYS A 101 23.81 -6.88 14.70
CA LYS A 101 24.55 -5.76 15.27
C LYS A 101 25.37 -6.15 16.50
N ASP A 102 24.79 -6.95 17.38
CA ASP A 102 25.47 -7.45 18.59
C ASP A 102 26.60 -8.44 18.27
N PHE A 103 26.63 -8.95 17.03
CA PHE A 103 27.69 -9.81 16.51
C PHE A 103 28.67 -9.04 15.61
N GLY A 104 28.59 -7.71 15.59
CA GLY A 104 29.54 -6.83 14.92
C GLY A 104 29.11 -6.31 13.55
N CYS A 105 27.84 -6.51 13.13
CA CYS A 105 27.32 -5.92 11.90
C CYS A 105 26.59 -4.59 12.15
N ASN A 106 27.26 -3.46 11.94
CA ASN A 106 26.69 -2.12 12.14
C ASN A 106 26.01 -1.53 10.89
N GLU A 107 25.78 -2.34 9.85
CA GLU A 107 25.17 -1.85 8.61
C GLU A 107 23.68 -1.55 8.80
N ARG A 108 23.22 -0.49 8.11
CA ARG A 108 21.80 -0.20 7.92
C ARG A 108 21.40 -0.58 6.51
N ILE A 109 20.41 -1.44 6.38
CA ILE A 109 20.07 -2.10 5.11
C ILE A 109 18.62 -1.78 4.77
N ILE A 110 18.37 -1.55 3.48
CA ILE A 110 17.01 -1.47 2.96
C ILE A 110 16.34 -2.83 3.16
N ARG A 111 15.14 -2.86 3.77
CA ARG A 111 14.46 -4.11 4.12
C ARG A 111 14.35 -5.10 2.95
N ALA A 112 14.07 -4.62 1.75
CA ALA A 112 14.04 -5.43 0.52
C ALA A 112 15.34 -6.21 0.26
N ASN A 113 16.48 -5.64 0.62
CA ASN A 113 17.82 -6.18 0.37
C ASN A 113 18.36 -6.99 1.57
N MET A 114 17.58 -7.10 2.66
CA MET A 114 18.02 -7.74 3.90
C MET A 114 18.38 -9.22 3.67
N LYS A 115 17.67 -9.91 2.76
CA LYS A 115 17.97 -11.30 2.39
C LYS A 115 19.38 -11.47 1.82
N GLU A 116 19.78 -10.59 0.90
CA GLU A 116 21.11 -10.63 0.29
C GLU A 116 22.19 -10.27 1.30
N HIS A 117 21.93 -9.26 2.14
CA HIS A 117 22.83 -8.86 3.22
C HIS A 117 23.09 -10.00 4.24
N TYR A 118 22.07 -10.79 4.59
CA TYR A 118 22.25 -11.97 5.45
C TYR A 118 23.20 -13.03 4.87
N MET A 119 23.37 -13.06 3.54
CA MET A 119 24.22 -14.03 2.86
C MET A 119 25.69 -13.57 2.72
N THR A 120 26.06 -12.42 3.29
CA THR A 120 27.46 -11.95 3.27
C THR A 120 28.39 -12.89 4.04
N GLU A 121 29.65 -12.97 3.62
CA GLU A 121 30.65 -13.79 4.33
C GLU A 121 30.81 -13.40 5.80
N GLN A 122 30.65 -12.13 6.14
CA GLN A 122 30.73 -11.65 7.51
C GLN A 122 29.67 -12.31 8.39
N HIS A 123 28.43 -12.36 7.92
CA HIS A 123 27.33 -12.99 8.62
C HIS A 123 27.49 -14.50 8.67
N GLN A 124 27.85 -15.13 7.55
CA GLN A 124 28.12 -16.57 7.52
C GLN A 124 29.24 -16.98 8.48
N LYS A 125 30.32 -16.18 8.57
CA LYS A 125 31.42 -16.39 9.53
C LYS A 125 30.94 -16.20 10.97
N SER A 126 30.14 -15.18 11.24
CA SER A 126 29.59 -14.90 12.58
C SER A 126 28.65 -16.01 13.04
N LEU A 127 27.73 -16.44 12.17
CA LEU A 127 26.83 -17.57 12.42
C LEU A 127 27.60 -18.89 12.57
N SER A 128 28.57 -19.16 11.69
CA SER A 128 29.42 -20.36 11.78
C SER A 128 30.25 -20.38 13.05
N LYS A 129 30.75 -19.21 13.50
CA LYS A 129 31.49 -19.09 14.76
C LYS A 129 30.57 -19.41 15.94
N CYS A 130 29.36 -18.84 15.97
CA CYS A 130 28.36 -19.15 16.99
C CYS A 130 28.03 -20.65 17.00
N ILE A 131 27.72 -21.24 15.84
CA ILE A 131 27.39 -22.68 15.73
C ILE A 131 28.57 -23.56 16.16
N ARG A 132 29.81 -23.23 15.79
CA ARG A 132 30.99 -24.02 16.20
C ARG A 132 31.24 -23.93 17.69
N GLN A 133 31.14 -22.74 18.29
CA GLN A 133 31.25 -22.58 19.75
C GLN A 133 30.24 -23.48 20.46
N PHE A 134 29.02 -23.57 19.92
CA PHE A 134 27.98 -24.47 20.42
C PHE A 134 28.33 -25.95 20.28
N LEU A 135 28.79 -26.38 19.11
CA LEU A 135 29.05 -27.80 18.83
C LEU A 135 30.30 -28.33 19.53
N SER A 136 31.37 -27.54 19.62
CA SER A 136 32.60 -27.91 20.33
C SER A 136 32.37 -28.15 21.83
N HIS A 137 31.34 -27.51 22.36
CA HIS A 137 30.94 -27.59 23.75
C HIS A 137 30.19 -28.87 24.12
N ASP A 138 29.53 -29.50 23.14
CA ASP A 138 28.75 -30.72 23.35
C ASP A 138 29.65 -31.98 23.30
N SER A 139 30.82 -31.88 22.64
CA SER A 139 31.81 -32.97 22.55
C SER A 139 32.66 -33.19 23.81
N ASP A 140 32.90 -32.14 24.61
CA ASP A 140 33.74 -32.24 25.83
C ASP A 140 32.97 -32.74 27.07
N ARG A 141 31.65 -32.95 26.95
CA ARG A 141 30.80 -33.49 28.04
C ARG A 141 30.68 -35.02 28.07
N ARG A 142 31.40 -35.75 27.21
CA ARG A 142 31.53 -37.21 27.35
C ARG A 142 32.59 -37.58 28.38
N ILE A 143 32.14 -37.61 29.64
CA ILE A 143 32.60 -38.44 30.77
C ILE A 143 33.92 -39.20 30.54
N ASP A 144 35.03 -38.61 30.96
CA ASP A 144 36.23 -39.37 31.32
C ASP A 144 36.11 -39.73 32.82
N THR A 145 35.78 -40.99 33.10
CA THR A 145 35.72 -41.52 34.47
C THR A 145 37.09 -42.09 34.81
N GLY A 146 38.05 -41.24 35.19
CA GLY A 146 39.40 -41.75 35.48
C GLY A 146 40.43 -40.78 36.05
N CYS A 147 40.47 -40.70 37.39
CA CYS A 147 41.65 -40.40 38.23
C CYS A 147 41.96 -38.92 38.61
N PRO A 148 42.40 -38.61 39.86
CA PRO A 148 42.41 -37.26 40.42
C PRO A 148 43.81 -36.61 40.56
N ARG A 149 43.77 -35.28 40.79
CA ARG A 149 44.81 -34.32 41.26
C ARG A 149 45.53 -33.55 40.13
N THR A 150 45.83 -32.24 40.23
CA THR A 150 46.05 -31.38 41.41
C THR A 150 45.80 -29.90 41.08
N THR A 151 45.46 -29.15 42.12
CA THR A 151 45.09 -27.74 42.25
C THR A 151 46.01 -26.73 41.55
N THR A 152 45.43 -25.81 40.76
CA THR A 152 45.69 -24.35 40.87
C THR A 152 44.63 -23.55 40.11
N GLU A 153 44.01 -22.60 40.82
CA GLU A 153 43.18 -21.47 40.36
C GLU A 153 41.90 -21.80 39.58
N SER A 154 40.83 -22.04 40.35
CA SER A 154 39.46 -22.22 39.85
C SER A 154 38.83 -20.87 39.48
N TYR A 155 39.05 -20.43 38.24
CA TYR A 155 38.05 -19.68 37.50
C TYR A 155 36.91 -20.67 37.21
N ASN A 156 35.68 -20.39 37.67
CA ASN A 156 34.51 -21.24 37.41
C ASN A 156 34.23 -21.27 35.89
N PRO A 157 34.59 -22.33 35.14
CA PRO A 157 34.35 -22.38 33.70
C PRO A 157 32.86 -22.62 33.42
N ASP A 158 32.17 -23.28 34.35
CA ASP A 158 30.78 -23.75 34.23
C ASP A 158 29.74 -22.65 34.04
N THR A 159 30.03 -21.40 34.41
CA THR A 159 29.09 -20.26 34.26
C THR A 159 29.18 -19.60 32.88
N ILE A 160 30.39 -19.45 32.33
CA ILE A 160 30.61 -18.89 30.98
C ILE A 160 30.07 -19.84 29.91
N GLN A 161 30.26 -21.14 30.15
CA GLN A 161 29.76 -22.25 29.35
C GLN A 161 28.21 -22.27 29.19
N PHE A 162 27.49 -21.86 30.24
CA PHE A 162 26.03 -21.85 30.23
C PHE A 162 25.45 -20.61 29.54
N GLU A 163 26.12 -19.46 29.67
CA GLU A 163 25.74 -18.23 28.96
C GLU A 163 25.92 -18.35 27.46
N GLU A 164 27.03 -18.94 27.01
CA GLU A 164 27.24 -19.18 25.58
C GLU A 164 26.15 -20.10 25.03
N LEU A 165 25.87 -21.24 25.68
CA LEU A 165 24.81 -22.20 25.31
C LEU A 165 23.40 -21.56 25.31
N HIS A 166 23.13 -20.69 26.27
CA HIS A 166 21.89 -19.92 26.30
C HIS A 166 21.80 -18.96 25.10
N GLY A 167 22.92 -18.36 24.68
CA GLY A 167 23.02 -17.42 23.57
C GLY A 167 22.52 -17.97 22.23
N ALA A 168 23.13 -19.01 21.67
CA ALA A 168 22.59 -19.65 20.45
C ALA A 168 21.38 -20.56 20.64
N LEU A 169 20.99 -20.97 21.86
CA LEU A 169 19.60 -21.42 22.05
C LEU A 169 18.63 -20.29 21.71
N ASN A 170 18.89 -19.06 22.17
CA ASN A 170 18.08 -17.90 21.79
C ASN A 170 18.16 -17.58 20.30
N ILE A 171 19.33 -17.72 19.66
CA ILE A 171 19.46 -17.53 18.20
C ILE A 171 18.65 -18.59 17.44
N LEU A 172 18.72 -19.85 17.86
CA LEU A 172 17.96 -20.94 17.22
C LEU A 172 16.46 -20.76 17.44
N VAL A 173 16.04 -20.39 18.65
CA VAL A 173 14.64 -20.06 18.97
C VAL A 173 14.18 -18.89 18.09
N GLY A 174 14.94 -17.80 18.03
CA GLY A 174 14.61 -16.65 17.18
C GLY A 174 14.59 -16.99 15.69
N GLY A 175 15.47 -17.88 15.23
CA GLY A 175 15.47 -18.40 13.86
C GLY A 175 14.24 -19.26 13.55
N ILE A 176 13.83 -20.14 14.49
CA ILE A 176 12.61 -20.95 14.37
C ILE A 176 11.37 -20.06 14.38
N GLU A 177 11.31 -19.06 15.26
CA GLU A 177 10.22 -18.07 15.30
C GLU A 177 10.15 -17.27 14.00
N ALA A 178 11.29 -16.83 13.45
CA ALA A 178 11.33 -16.15 12.16
C ALA A 178 10.80 -17.03 11.02
N LEU A 179 11.19 -18.31 10.98
CA LEU A 179 10.69 -19.27 10.00
C LEU A 179 9.20 -19.57 10.18
N ALA A 180 8.72 -19.68 11.42
CA ALA A 180 7.31 -19.87 11.72
C ALA A 180 6.47 -18.67 11.27
N ASN A 181 6.96 -17.46 11.54
CA ASN A 181 6.34 -16.21 11.07
C ASN A 181 6.32 -16.13 9.55
N ASP A 182 7.42 -16.50 8.87
CA ASP A 182 7.48 -16.55 7.41
C ASP A 182 6.52 -17.59 6.83
N ALA A 183 6.41 -18.78 7.43
CA ALA A 183 5.47 -19.81 7.02
C ALA A 183 4.02 -19.34 7.16
N GLN A 184 3.69 -18.67 8.27
CA GLN A 184 2.36 -18.09 8.48
C GLN A 184 2.07 -16.96 7.47
N ARG A 185 3.05 -16.08 7.20
CA ARG A 185 2.92 -15.03 6.18
C ARG A 185 2.63 -15.64 4.81
N LEU A 186 3.41 -16.62 4.37
CA LEU A 186 3.21 -17.30 3.09
C LEU A 186 1.84 -18.00 3.01
N SER A 187 1.37 -18.58 4.12
CA SER A 187 0.02 -19.15 4.20
C SER A 187 -1.06 -18.09 3.99
N ASN A 188 -0.93 -16.93 4.63
CA ASN A 188 -1.87 -15.81 4.47
C ASN A 188 -1.83 -15.23 3.05
N GLU A 189 -0.65 -15.05 2.47
CA GLU A 189 -0.47 -14.59 1.08
C GLU A 189 -1.10 -15.57 0.08
N SER A 190 -0.92 -16.88 0.29
CA SER A 190 -1.53 -17.93 -0.52
C SER A 190 -3.06 -17.87 -0.45
N LEU A 191 -3.62 -17.72 0.75
CA LEU A 191 -5.07 -17.58 0.94
C LEU A 191 -5.61 -16.32 0.25
N GLN A 192 -4.92 -15.19 0.37
CA GLN A 192 -5.30 -13.94 -0.29
C GLN A 192 -5.26 -14.07 -1.82
N ALA A 193 -4.24 -14.74 -2.37
CA ALA A 193 -4.16 -15.03 -3.79
C ALA A 193 -5.34 -15.89 -4.26
N GLN A 194 -5.73 -16.90 -3.46
CA GLN A 194 -6.88 -17.75 -3.76
C GLN A 194 -8.20 -16.97 -3.78
N VAL A 195 -8.44 -16.10 -2.79
CA VAL A 195 -9.63 -15.23 -2.76
C VAL A 195 -9.66 -14.28 -3.97
N THR A 196 -8.51 -13.75 -4.36
CA THR A 196 -8.38 -12.88 -5.53
C THR A 196 -8.72 -13.63 -6.81
N LEU A 197 -8.22 -14.85 -6.98
CA LEU A 197 -8.55 -15.71 -8.13
C LEU A 197 -10.05 -15.99 -8.21
N GLN A 198 -10.68 -16.35 -7.08
CA GLN A 198 -12.12 -16.60 -7.03
C GLN A 198 -12.93 -15.35 -7.41
N THR A 199 -12.53 -14.18 -6.92
CA THR A 199 -13.18 -12.90 -7.26
C THR A 199 -13.09 -12.60 -8.76
N LEU A 200 -11.93 -12.86 -9.37
CA LEU A 200 -11.73 -12.70 -10.82
C LEU A 200 -12.59 -13.69 -11.62
N GLU A 201 -12.68 -14.94 -11.17
CA GLU A 201 -13.56 -15.95 -11.77
C GLU A 201 -15.04 -15.53 -11.72
N GLU A 202 -15.48 -14.92 -10.61
CA GLU A 202 -16.85 -14.41 -10.46
C GLU A 202 -17.14 -13.19 -11.34
N GLN A 203 -16.15 -12.35 -11.63
CA GLN A 203 -16.30 -11.15 -12.48
C GLN A 203 -16.24 -11.46 -13.98
N LEU A 204 -15.59 -12.55 -14.37
CA LEU A 204 -15.36 -12.91 -15.78
C LEU A 204 -16.67 -13.10 -16.60
N PRO A 205 -17.74 -13.74 -16.08
CA PRO A 205 -19.02 -13.84 -16.79
C PRO A 205 -19.66 -12.49 -17.10
N GLY A 206 -19.59 -11.52 -16.18
CA GLY A 206 -20.17 -10.19 -16.37
C GLY A 206 -19.45 -9.40 -17.46
N LEU A 207 -18.10 -9.45 -17.45
CA LEU A 207 -17.29 -8.87 -18.52
C LEU A 207 -17.58 -9.50 -19.88
N LYS A 208 -17.75 -10.83 -19.91
CA LYS A 208 -18.10 -11.55 -21.14
C LYS A 208 -19.45 -11.11 -21.69
N LEU A 209 -20.48 -10.99 -20.85
CA LEU A 209 -21.80 -10.47 -21.24
C LEU A 209 -21.71 -9.05 -21.80
N SER A 210 -21.00 -8.15 -21.11
CA SER A 210 -20.81 -6.77 -21.56
C SER A 210 -20.10 -6.68 -22.92
N MET A 211 -19.13 -7.57 -23.17
CA MET A 211 -18.45 -7.70 -24.45
C MET A 211 -19.39 -8.19 -25.55
N GLU A 212 -20.23 -9.19 -25.26
CA GLU A 212 -21.23 -9.71 -26.20
C GLU A 212 -22.27 -8.64 -26.57
N GLU A 213 -22.76 -7.86 -25.60
CA GLU A 213 -23.68 -6.73 -25.82
C GLU A 213 -23.05 -5.63 -26.68
N SER A 214 -21.81 -5.24 -26.36
CA SER A 214 -21.07 -4.23 -27.12
C SER A 214 -20.85 -4.67 -28.57
N ASN A 215 -20.56 -5.96 -28.79
CA ASN A 215 -20.41 -6.52 -30.12
C ASN A 215 -21.73 -6.50 -30.89
N GLY A 216 -22.85 -6.85 -30.23
CA GLY A 216 -24.19 -6.74 -30.82
C GLY A 216 -24.55 -5.30 -31.22
N PHE A 217 -24.21 -4.33 -30.38
CA PHE A 217 -24.40 -2.91 -30.70
C PHE A 217 -23.60 -2.48 -31.94
N LEU A 218 -22.31 -2.84 -32.01
CA LEU A 218 -21.45 -2.53 -33.16
C LEU A 218 -21.98 -3.18 -34.45
N GLN A 219 -22.48 -4.40 -34.37
CA GLN A 219 -23.13 -5.05 -35.50
C GLN A 219 -24.35 -4.25 -35.99
N GLY A 220 -25.18 -3.74 -35.08
CA GLY A 220 -26.31 -2.88 -35.42
C GLY A 220 -25.88 -1.56 -36.08
N VAL A 221 -24.82 -0.92 -35.58
CA VAL A 221 -24.24 0.28 -36.19
C VAL A 221 -23.75 0.02 -37.61
N ASN A 222 -23.08 -1.12 -37.85
CA ASN A 222 -22.62 -1.50 -39.18
C ASN A 222 -23.79 -1.70 -40.16
N CYS A 223 -24.87 -2.38 -39.73
CA CYS A 223 -26.08 -2.51 -40.55
C CYS A 223 -26.66 -1.14 -40.94
N ASN A 224 -26.75 -0.20 -39.99
CA ASN A 224 -27.25 1.14 -40.26
C ASN A 224 -26.34 1.92 -41.23
N LEU A 225 -25.03 1.78 -41.09
CA LEU A 225 -24.07 2.38 -42.00
C LEU A 225 -24.24 1.86 -43.43
N ASP A 226 -24.50 0.56 -43.60
CA ASP A 226 -24.71 -0.06 -44.91
C ASP A 226 -26.02 0.40 -45.56
N ILE A 227 -27.10 0.53 -44.78
CA ILE A 227 -28.37 1.12 -45.24
C ILE A 227 -28.14 2.56 -45.72
N LEU A 228 -27.45 3.39 -44.92
CA LEU A 228 -27.16 4.78 -45.29
C LEU A 228 -26.31 4.89 -46.56
N LYS A 229 -25.33 4.00 -46.76
CA LYS A 229 -24.54 3.94 -48.00
C LYS A 229 -25.40 3.58 -49.20
N GLN A 230 -26.32 2.63 -49.04
CA GLN A 230 -27.25 2.25 -50.09
C GLN A 230 -28.18 3.42 -50.47
N ASP A 231 -28.76 4.09 -49.48
CA ASP A 231 -29.63 5.25 -49.68
C ASP A 231 -28.87 6.40 -50.36
N PHE A 232 -27.65 6.68 -49.92
CA PHE A 232 -26.79 7.71 -50.52
C PHE A 232 -26.50 7.40 -51.99
N THR A 233 -26.17 6.15 -52.31
CA THR A 233 -25.91 5.71 -53.69
C THR A 233 -27.15 5.89 -54.57
N SER A 234 -28.33 5.49 -54.07
CA SER A 234 -29.59 5.68 -54.79
C SER A 234 -29.95 7.15 -55.00
N LEU A 235 -29.68 8.01 -54.02
CA LEU A 235 -29.90 9.45 -54.13
C LEU A 235 -28.96 10.07 -55.18
N GLN A 236 -27.70 9.64 -55.19
CA GLN A 236 -26.69 10.09 -56.15
C GLN A 236 -27.08 9.73 -57.59
N GLU A 237 -27.58 8.51 -57.82
CA GLU A 237 -28.12 8.09 -59.12
C GLU A 237 -29.26 9.01 -59.57
N LYS A 238 -30.26 9.26 -58.72
CA LYS A 238 -31.38 10.16 -59.04
C LYS A 238 -30.95 11.59 -59.35
N VAL A 239 -29.94 12.11 -58.65
CA VAL A 239 -29.39 13.45 -58.91
C VAL A 239 -28.71 13.49 -60.29
N ASN A 240 -27.95 12.45 -60.63
CA ASN A 240 -27.31 12.36 -61.95
C ASN A 240 -28.34 12.26 -63.09
N ASP A 241 -29.45 11.54 -62.88
CA ASP A 241 -30.54 11.43 -63.85
C ASP A 241 -31.24 12.78 -64.12
N LEU A 242 -31.34 13.64 -63.10
CA LEU A 242 -31.94 14.99 -63.24
C LEU A 242 -31.03 16.02 -63.93
N GLN A 243 -29.73 15.74 -64.01
CA GLN A 243 -28.76 16.62 -64.67
C GLN A 243 -28.57 16.31 -66.15
N CYS A 244 -29.11 15.19 -66.64
CA CYS A 244 -29.16 14.81 -68.05
C CYS A 244 -30.41 15.37 -68.74
#